data_AF-A0A1I0R2B1-F1
#
_entry.id   AF-A0A1I0R2B1-F1
#
_cell.length_a   1.000
_cell.length_b   1.000
_cell.length_c   1.000
_cell.angle_alpha   90.00
_cell.angle_beta   90.00
_cell.angle_gamma   90.00
#
_symmetry.space_group_name_H-M   'P 1'
#
loop_
_entity.id
_entity.type
_entity.pdbx_description
1 polymer ?
#
loop_
_entity_poly.entity_id
_entity_poly.type
_entity_poly.pdbx_seq_one_letter_code
_entity_poly.pdbx_strand_id
1 'polypeptide(L)'
;MVSTDIEKIKTFKRLYVDTHQLFVEQKIDQAIENVDVLIGMLPLEFPGISQRRKDTRVLLINLEDAEDEPEEKLIFEKGLPKFVIPENARLFYDVDMPTVLDDWKFSMWNRAVELSTDPAIRKKYLALTLVQANYCIAQFGKKERWMDWDVTMFVRYTNHIGWFAYLEEQDTSKLEVALEILEKGFSWSNWNHLRYIKNTKVRLLLKLGKKDEAFLIVEEAFKQDPGYEDFRDLKTDVQYTSWVKEKATQEEEAKQEKERAYQSFLQLVAAEQAKITDQFENPEHPLVVQHAAVLNLIKQHMLSAKLHVFYHNPEWKEKYEKKFMLNKWSVEKLAQYEIENGLRLPDELKVYMMEIGEGGKLYFSSNGVSLPEEKYIERSKKPFPITPDKIHNIKHAYGWDVKVWVYSDDEDWIKMGIYKDVAEMEALYGLPEGAVISDGCMFLASSRDQDGLYLVMNGVFEGEVWVNTLQYGADAAGCFGAASAQRLKLLQFIAESLLARQGNYNSDQGTWM
;
A
#
# COMPACT_ATOMS: atom_id res chain seq x y z
N MET A 1 38.89 28.60 12.66
CA MET A 1 38.20 28.26 13.93
C MET A 1 37.83 29.58 14.57
N VAL A 2 36.56 29.98 14.46
CA VAL A 2 36.03 31.10 15.24
C VAL A 2 35.87 30.55 16.66
N SER A 3 36.35 31.26 17.67
CA SER A 3 36.18 30.85 19.06
C SER A 3 34.71 31.01 19.44
N THR A 4 34.08 30.01 20.04
CA THR A 4 32.76 30.16 20.66
C THR A 4 32.80 31.31 21.66
N ASP A 5 31.99 32.34 21.41
CA ASP A 5 31.84 33.48 22.33
C ASP A 5 30.85 33.11 23.43
N ILE A 6 31.38 32.54 24.52
CA ILE A 6 30.60 32.03 25.65
C ILE A 6 29.72 33.14 26.27
N GLU A 7 30.21 34.38 26.36
CA GLU A 7 29.43 35.48 26.93
C GLU A 7 28.29 35.91 26.00
N LYS A 8 28.51 35.86 24.68
CA LYS A 8 27.43 36.06 23.71
C LYS A 8 26.36 34.96 23.83
N ILE A 9 26.74 33.69 24.05
CA ILE A 9 25.80 32.59 24.28
C ILE A 9 25.00 32.79 25.57
N LYS A 10 25.65 33.14 26.68
CA LYS A 10 24.95 33.44 27.94
C LYS A 10 23.97 34.60 27.80
N THR A 11 24.40 35.67 27.14
CA THR A 11 23.53 36.83 26.86
C THR A 11 22.32 36.43 26.03
N PHE A 12 22.54 35.57 25.01
CA PHE A 12 21.46 35.04 24.19
C PHE A 12 20.48 34.21 25.02
N LYS A 13 20.96 33.31 25.88
CA LYS A 13 20.11 32.49 26.77
C LYS A 13 19.28 33.36 27.72
N ARG A 14 19.89 34.34 28.39
CA ARG A 14 19.20 35.28 29.29
C ARG A 14 18.07 35.99 28.58
N LEU A 15 18.40 36.62 27.45
CA LEU A 15 17.40 37.35 26.67
C LEU A 15 16.31 36.43 26.12
N TYR A 16 16.65 35.19 25.74
CA TYR A 16 15.68 34.19 25.29
C TYR A 16 14.67 33.84 26.39
N VAL A 17 15.15 33.58 27.60
CA VAL A 17 14.30 33.27 28.76
C VAL A 17 13.43 34.47 29.14
N ASP A 18 14.01 35.67 29.19
CA ASP A 18 13.26 36.91 29.46
C ASP A 18 12.15 37.13 28.41
N THR A 19 12.47 36.91 27.14
CA THR A 19 11.50 37.00 26.03
C THR A 19 10.38 35.98 26.15
N HIS A 20 10.72 34.74 26.56
CA HIS A 20 9.74 33.70 26.82
C HIS A 20 8.76 34.11 27.92
N GLN A 21 9.26 34.70 29.01
CA GLN A 21 8.42 35.21 30.11
C GLN A 21 7.52 36.36 29.65
N LEU A 22 8.07 37.33 28.90
CA LEU A 22 7.27 38.44 28.35
C LEU A 22 6.15 37.97 27.42
N PHE A 23 6.38 36.89 26.67
CA PHE A 23 5.34 36.26 25.85
C PHE A 23 4.20 35.69 26.69
N VAL A 24 4.53 35.02 27.80
CA VAL A 24 3.55 34.49 28.75
C VAL A 24 2.75 35.63 29.40
N GLU A 25 3.41 36.74 29.74
CA GLU A 25 2.81 37.95 30.32
C GLU A 25 2.06 38.83 29.31
N GLN A 26 2.07 38.48 28.01
CA GLN A 26 1.42 39.23 26.92
C GLN A 26 1.96 40.66 26.72
N LYS A 27 3.24 40.89 27.04
CA LYS A 27 3.94 42.17 26.77
C LYS A 27 4.55 42.17 25.38
N ILE A 28 3.67 42.20 24.37
CA ILE A 28 3.99 41.88 22.97
C ILE A 28 5.09 42.78 22.39
N ASP A 29 4.97 44.12 22.52
CA ASP A 29 5.95 45.03 21.91
C ASP A 29 7.36 44.82 22.49
N GLN A 30 7.48 44.67 23.82
CA GLN A 30 8.79 44.41 24.46
C GLN A 30 9.36 43.04 24.06
N ALA A 31 8.51 42.01 23.95
CA ALA A 31 8.94 40.70 23.52
C ALA A 31 9.49 40.74 22.09
N ILE A 32 8.84 41.47 21.18
CA ILE A 32 9.29 41.64 19.80
C ILE A 32 10.63 42.37 19.73
N GLU A 33 10.81 43.45 20.49
CA GLU A 33 12.10 44.15 20.58
C GLU A 33 13.22 43.19 21.02
N ASN A 34 12.95 42.32 22.01
CA ASN A 34 13.93 41.33 22.43
C ASN A 34 14.20 40.28 21.34
N VAL A 35 13.18 39.83 20.60
CA VAL A 35 13.37 38.91 19.46
C VAL A 35 14.21 39.54 18.36
N ASP A 36 14.01 40.84 18.06
CA ASP A 36 14.85 41.57 17.10
C ASP A 36 16.32 41.58 17.52
N VAL A 37 16.59 41.81 18.81
CA VAL A 37 17.95 41.72 19.37
C VAL A 37 18.49 40.29 19.26
N LEU A 38 17.72 39.26 19.60
CA LEU A 38 18.12 37.86 19.48
C LEU A 38 18.47 37.48 18.03
N ILE A 39 17.66 37.90 17.05
CA ILE A 39 17.94 37.68 15.62
C ILE A 39 19.24 38.39 15.22
N GLY A 40 19.45 39.63 15.67
CA GLY A 40 20.68 40.38 15.43
C GLY A 40 21.94 39.75 16.03
N MET A 41 21.81 38.85 17.01
CA MET A 41 22.94 38.10 17.56
C MET A 41 23.37 36.92 16.68
N LEU A 42 22.57 36.49 15.71
CA LEU A 42 22.88 35.35 14.82
C LEU A 42 23.82 35.76 13.67
N PRO A 43 24.64 34.82 13.14
CA PRO A 43 24.78 33.42 13.56
C PRO A 43 25.55 33.27 14.89
N LEU A 44 25.26 32.17 15.60
CA LEU A 44 25.93 31.76 16.84
C LEU A 44 26.48 30.34 16.66
N GLU A 45 27.70 30.09 17.15
CA GLU A 45 28.23 28.73 17.23
C GLU A 45 27.74 28.09 18.54
N PHE A 46 26.83 27.13 18.43
CA PHE A 46 26.27 26.46 19.61
C PHE A 46 27.30 25.52 20.27
N PRO A 47 27.40 25.52 21.61
CA PRO A 47 28.47 24.82 22.32
C PRO A 47 28.27 23.29 22.35
N GLY A 48 27.04 22.81 22.32
CA GLY A 48 26.71 21.38 22.42
C GLY A 48 26.80 20.64 21.09
N ILE A 49 26.93 19.31 21.17
CA ILE A 49 26.79 18.39 20.04
C ILE A 49 25.60 17.48 20.33
N SER A 50 24.69 17.33 19.37
CA SER A 50 23.51 16.47 19.51
C SER A 50 23.92 15.01 19.69
N GLN A 51 23.39 14.32 20.71
CA GLN A 51 23.64 12.88 20.86
C GLN A 51 22.92 12.07 19.77
N ARG A 52 21.85 12.65 19.19
CA ARG A 52 21.07 12.06 18.09
C ARG A 52 21.75 12.23 16.73
N ARG A 53 22.49 13.34 16.54
CA ARG A 53 23.15 13.73 15.28
C ARG A 53 24.53 14.31 15.59
N LYS A 54 25.55 13.46 15.60
CA LYS A 54 26.91 13.82 16.05
C LYS A 54 27.58 14.94 15.25
N ASP A 55 27.03 15.29 14.10
CA ASP A 55 27.46 16.34 13.19
C ASP A 55 26.69 17.66 13.37
N THR A 56 25.67 17.70 14.23
CA THR A 56 24.82 18.89 14.43
C THR A 56 25.09 19.55 15.78
N ARG A 57 25.32 20.87 15.76
CA ARG A 57 25.48 21.67 16.98
C ARG A 57 24.13 21.97 17.61
N VAL A 58 24.08 21.95 18.95
CA VAL A 58 22.86 22.19 19.72
C VAL A 58 23.06 23.18 20.86
N LEU A 59 22.03 23.95 21.13
CA LEU A 59 21.90 24.79 22.31
C LEU A 59 20.71 24.30 23.12
N LEU A 60 20.95 23.92 24.37
CA LEU A 60 19.87 23.69 25.33
C LEU A 60 19.72 24.92 26.21
N ILE A 61 18.47 25.38 26.38
CA ILE A 61 18.12 26.53 27.21
C ILE A 61 17.09 26.07 28.23
N ASN A 62 17.37 26.24 29.52
CA ASN A 62 16.37 26.08 30.57
C ASN A 62 15.50 27.36 30.61
N LEU A 63 14.19 27.20 30.49
CA LEU A 63 13.22 28.28 30.41
C LEU A 63 12.90 28.94 31.75
N GLU A 64 13.32 28.34 32.87
CA GLU A 64 13.16 28.89 34.22
C GLU A 64 14.43 29.57 34.74
N ASP A 65 15.60 29.10 34.31
CA ASP A 65 16.91 29.64 34.72
C ASP A 65 17.86 29.66 33.52
N ALA A 66 18.14 30.86 33.00
CA ALA A 66 19.03 31.03 31.85
C ALA A 66 20.50 30.66 32.14
N GLU A 67 20.91 30.61 33.41
CA GLU A 67 22.26 30.22 33.82
C GLU A 67 22.43 28.70 33.95
N ASP A 68 21.33 27.95 33.97
CA ASP A 68 21.39 26.50 33.99
C ASP A 68 21.87 25.94 32.65
N GLU A 69 22.67 24.88 32.71
CA GLU A 69 23.28 24.20 31.56
C GLU A 69 22.70 22.78 31.43
N PRO A 70 21.44 22.65 30.95
CA PRO A 70 20.80 21.36 30.82
C PRO A 70 21.47 20.47 29.77
N GLU A 71 21.49 19.17 30.03
CA GLU A 71 22.10 18.15 29.15
C GLU A 71 21.06 17.13 28.64
N GLU A 72 21.24 16.68 27.39
CA GLU A 72 20.49 15.55 26.82
C GLU A 72 21.02 14.22 27.42
N LYS A 73 20.11 13.39 27.97
CA LYS A 73 20.47 12.09 28.56
C LYS A 73 20.02 10.93 27.69
N LEU A 74 20.93 9.99 27.42
CA LEU A 74 20.60 8.70 26.81
C LEU A 74 20.15 7.71 27.89
N ILE A 75 18.92 7.22 27.79
CA ILE A 75 18.39 6.13 28.60
C ILE A 75 17.98 4.96 27.71
N PHE A 76 17.89 3.76 28.27
CA PHE A 76 17.40 2.57 27.55
C PHE A 76 16.03 2.17 28.08
N GLU A 77 15.00 2.25 27.23
CA GLU A 77 13.64 1.84 27.56
C GLU A 77 13.26 0.63 26.72
N LYS A 78 12.99 -0.52 27.36
CA LYS A 78 12.74 -1.81 26.69
C LYS A 78 13.85 -2.23 25.72
N GLY A 79 15.11 -1.94 26.07
CA GLY A 79 16.28 -2.24 25.24
C GLY A 79 16.53 -1.27 24.08
N LEU A 80 15.68 -0.27 23.88
CA LEU A 80 15.83 0.74 22.83
C LEU A 80 16.42 2.05 23.41
N PRO A 81 17.38 2.68 22.70
CA PRO A 81 17.93 3.97 23.11
C PRO A 81 16.87 5.07 22.99
N LYS A 82 16.69 5.85 24.05
CA LYS A 82 15.79 7.01 24.12
C LYS A 82 16.55 8.21 24.69
N PHE A 83 16.44 9.34 24.01
CA PHE A 83 17.09 10.58 24.43
C PHE A 83 16.10 11.48 25.15
N VAL A 84 16.38 11.81 26.40
CA VAL A 84 15.51 12.61 27.27
C VAL A 84 16.14 13.98 27.49
N ILE A 85 15.34 15.03 27.26
CA ILE A 85 15.66 16.42 27.56
C ILE A 85 14.91 16.78 28.87
N PRO A 86 15.52 17.53 29.82
CA PRO A 86 14.83 18.00 31.02
C PRO A 86 13.53 18.76 30.70
N GLU A 87 12.52 18.65 31.56
CA GLU A 87 11.16 19.17 31.32
C GLU A 87 11.12 20.67 30.97
N ASN A 88 11.94 21.47 31.66
CA ASN A 88 12.03 22.93 31.48
C ASN A 88 13.10 23.34 30.45
N ALA A 89 13.75 22.38 29.79
CA ALA A 89 14.75 22.67 28.77
C ALA A 89 14.16 22.59 27.36
N ARG A 90 14.65 23.46 26.47
CA ARG A 90 14.40 23.41 25.04
C ARG A 90 15.70 23.19 24.30
N LEU A 91 15.68 22.27 23.35
CA LEU A 91 16.82 21.96 22.48
C LEU A 91 16.62 22.65 21.14
N PHE A 92 17.62 23.41 20.71
CA PHE A 92 17.65 24.08 19.41
C PHE A 92 18.85 23.63 18.61
N TYR A 93 18.62 23.42 17.32
CA TYR A 93 19.67 23.28 16.33
C TYR A 93 20.06 24.66 15.80
N ASP A 94 21.34 24.87 15.55
CA ASP A 94 21.87 26.14 15.01
C ASP A 94 21.19 26.53 13.69
N VAL A 95 20.94 25.54 12.82
CA VAL A 95 20.25 25.71 11.53
C VAL A 95 18.79 26.15 11.66
N ASP A 96 18.12 25.81 12.77
CA ASP A 96 16.68 26.07 12.94
C ASP A 96 16.42 27.37 13.73
N MET A 97 17.38 27.87 14.51
CA MET A 97 17.20 29.01 15.40
C MET A 97 16.66 30.28 14.72
N PRO A 98 17.14 30.71 13.53
CA PRO A 98 16.54 31.85 12.85
C PRO A 98 15.04 31.65 12.58
N THR A 99 14.66 30.46 12.11
CA THR A 99 13.26 30.12 11.78
C THR A 99 12.38 30.12 13.03
N VAL A 100 12.91 29.64 14.17
CA VAL A 100 12.20 29.64 15.46
C VAL A 100 11.93 31.06 15.94
N LEU A 101 12.91 31.96 15.84
CA LEU A 101 12.73 33.36 16.26
C LEU A 101 11.75 34.12 15.35
N ASP A 102 11.77 33.83 14.04
CA ASP A 102 10.79 34.39 13.10
C ASP A 102 9.36 33.87 13.34
N ASP A 103 9.20 32.59 13.70
CA ASP A 103 7.92 32.03 14.15
C ASP A 103 7.43 32.70 15.45
N TRP A 104 8.34 33.01 16.38
CA TRP A 104 7.97 33.71 17.62
C TRP A 104 7.33 35.07 17.34
N LYS A 105 7.88 35.86 16.41
CA LYS A 105 7.26 37.12 15.99
C LYS A 105 5.86 36.91 15.45
N PHE A 106 5.70 35.94 14.54
CA PHE A 106 4.39 35.60 14.00
C PHE A 106 3.42 35.20 15.11
N SER A 107 3.83 34.28 15.98
CA SER A 107 3.00 33.74 17.06
C SER A 107 2.58 34.81 18.07
N MET A 108 3.46 35.76 18.40
CA MET A 108 3.19 36.91 19.26
C MET A 108 2.14 37.83 18.65
N TRP A 109 2.34 38.28 17.40
CA TRP A 109 1.39 39.15 16.73
C TRP A 109 0.05 38.44 16.46
N ASN A 110 0.07 37.18 16.02
CA ASN A 110 -1.12 36.36 15.81
C ASN A 110 -1.96 36.27 17.09
N ARG A 111 -1.33 36.03 18.24
CA ARG A 111 -2.01 35.97 19.54
C ARG A 111 -2.68 37.31 19.88
N ALA A 112 -2.01 38.43 19.59
CA ALA A 112 -2.60 39.77 19.75
C ALA A 112 -3.88 39.94 18.92
N VAL A 113 -3.84 39.46 17.67
CA VAL A 113 -4.94 39.58 16.70
C VAL A 113 -6.14 38.71 17.10
N GLU A 114 -5.88 37.48 17.56
CA GLU A 114 -6.93 36.50 17.91
C GLU A 114 -7.58 36.77 19.27
N LEU A 115 -6.80 37.18 20.28
CA LEU A 115 -7.31 37.29 21.65
C LEU A 115 -7.75 38.71 22.04
N SER A 116 -7.29 39.74 21.34
CA SER A 116 -7.67 41.11 21.69
C SER A 116 -9.11 41.42 21.29
N THR A 117 -9.86 42.03 22.19
CA THR A 117 -11.20 42.59 21.90
C THR A 117 -11.13 44.03 21.37
N ASP A 118 -9.96 44.68 21.44
CA ASP A 118 -9.76 46.05 20.95
C ASP A 118 -9.49 46.06 19.44
N PRO A 119 -10.38 46.66 18.62
CA PRO A 119 -10.20 46.74 17.17
C PRO A 119 -8.92 47.47 16.75
N ALA A 120 -8.44 48.45 17.52
CA ALA A 120 -7.22 49.19 17.21
C ALA A 120 -5.97 48.30 17.35
N ILE A 121 -5.92 47.49 18.41
CA ILE A 121 -4.86 46.50 18.63
C ILE A 121 -4.87 45.45 17.52
N ARG A 122 -6.05 44.88 17.22
CA ARG A 122 -6.18 43.89 16.14
C ARG A 122 -5.70 44.44 14.80
N LYS A 123 -6.13 45.65 14.44
CA LYS A 123 -5.72 46.31 13.20
C LYS A 123 -4.21 46.59 13.15
N LYS A 124 -3.59 47.04 14.25
CA LYS A 124 -2.14 47.27 14.35
C LYS A 124 -1.36 45.99 14.05
N TYR A 125 -1.70 44.90 14.73
CA TYR A 125 -0.91 43.66 14.65
C TYR A 125 -1.27 42.77 13.47
N LEU A 126 -2.47 42.86 12.89
CA LEU A 126 -2.85 42.04 11.74
C LEU A 126 -1.95 42.30 10.53
N ALA A 127 -1.71 43.57 10.20
CA ALA A 127 -0.83 43.92 9.09
C ALA A 127 0.59 43.35 9.29
N LEU A 128 1.13 43.44 10.52
CA LEU A 128 2.44 42.89 10.87
C LEU A 128 2.45 41.35 10.78
N THR A 129 1.40 40.70 11.28
CA THR A 129 1.26 39.24 11.26
C THR A 129 1.22 38.71 9.83
N LEU A 130 0.47 39.35 8.93
CA LEU A 130 0.38 38.94 7.52
C LEU A 130 1.70 39.13 6.78
N VAL A 131 2.44 40.20 7.04
CA VAL A 131 3.78 40.42 6.49
C VAL A 131 4.73 39.32 7.00
N GLN A 132 4.70 39.02 8.30
CA GLN A 132 5.54 37.97 8.88
C GLN A 132 5.19 36.58 8.36
N ALA A 133 3.91 36.25 8.21
CA ALA A 133 3.46 34.97 7.66
C ALA A 133 4.04 34.74 6.25
N ASN A 134 3.99 35.77 5.39
CA ASN A 134 4.60 35.71 4.07
C ASN A 134 6.12 35.56 4.12
N TYR A 135 6.78 36.31 5.03
CA TYR A 135 8.22 36.18 5.25
C TYR A 135 8.60 34.76 5.67
N CYS A 136 7.91 34.18 6.66
CA CYS A 136 8.14 32.83 7.14
C CYS A 136 7.93 31.81 6.00
N ILE A 137 6.81 31.88 5.26
CA ILE A 137 6.53 31.00 4.10
C ILE A 137 7.69 31.00 3.09
N ALA A 138 8.26 32.17 2.78
CA ALA A 138 9.37 32.29 1.84
C ALA A 138 10.65 31.59 2.31
N GLN A 139 10.84 31.36 3.62
CA GLN A 139 11.99 30.61 4.14
C GLN A 139 11.82 29.09 4.02
N PHE A 140 10.58 28.57 4.08
CA PHE A 140 10.32 27.12 3.96
C PHE A 140 10.55 26.56 2.56
N GLY A 141 10.40 27.39 1.51
CA GLY A 141 10.64 26.99 0.12
C GLY A 141 12.08 26.58 -0.21
N LYS A 142 13.01 26.72 0.74
CA LYS A 142 14.44 26.37 0.60
C LYS A 142 14.83 25.03 1.23
N LYS A 143 13.91 24.34 1.91
CA LYS A 143 14.21 23.08 2.62
C LYS A 143 13.94 21.86 1.74
N GLU A 144 14.91 20.95 1.61
CA GLU A 144 14.77 19.67 0.89
C GLU A 144 13.88 18.66 1.64
N ARG A 145 13.76 18.79 2.96
CA ARG A 145 12.96 17.93 3.83
C ARG A 145 12.31 18.76 4.93
N TRP A 146 11.02 18.56 5.16
CA TRP A 146 10.26 19.23 6.21
C TRP A 146 10.02 18.26 7.36
N MET A 147 10.19 18.73 8.59
CA MET A 147 9.78 18.03 9.80
C MET A 147 8.32 18.35 10.14
N ASP A 148 7.70 17.57 11.04
CA ASP A 148 6.31 17.79 11.45
C ASP A 148 6.04 19.21 11.96
N TRP A 149 7.00 19.80 12.68
CA TRP A 149 6.93 21.20 13.12
C TRP A 149 6.94 22.17 11.94
N ASP A 150 7.81 21.96 10.95
CA ASP A 150 7.88 22.79 9.75
C ASP A 150 6.54 22.78 9.00
N VAL A 151 5.96 21.58 8.82
CA VAL A 151 4.63 21.39 8.22
C VAL A 151 3.57 22.13 9.02
N THR A 152 3.54 21.95 10.34
CA THR A 152 2.56 22.59 11.22
C THR A 152 2.62 24.10 11.10
N MET A 153 3.82 24.68 11.12
CA MET A 153 4.01 26.13 11.02
C MET A 153 3.63 26.65 9.63
N PHE A 154 4.07 25.98 8.57
CA PHE A 154 3.73 26.37 7.21
C PHE A 154 2.21 26.39 6.95
N VAL A 155 1.52 25.34 7.41
CA VAL A 155 0.05 25.26 7.35
C VAL A 155 -0.60 26.36 8.17
N ARG A 156 -0.04 26.69 9.34
CA ARG A 156 -0.54 27.78 10.18
C ARG A 156 -0.42 29.15 9.49
N TYR A 157 0.72 29.47 8.87
CA TYR A 157 0.93 30.75 8.18
C TYR A 157 -0.01 30.92 6.99
N THR A 158 -0.09 29.88 6.15
CA THR A 158 -0.96 29.87 4.96
C THR A 158 -2.44 29.93 5.34
N ASN A 159 -2.84 29.20 6.39
CA ASN A 159 -4.18 29.29 6.96
C ASN A 159 -4.50 30.71 7.46
N HIS A 160 -3.57 31.34 8.17
CA HIS A 160 -3.79 32.70 8.68
C HIS A 160 -4.02 33.70 7.54
N ILE A 161 -3.20 33.64 6.49
CA ILE A 161 -3.39 34.47 5.27
C ILE A 161 -4.78 34.23 4.66
N GLY A 162 -5.15 32.96 4.44
CA GLY A 162 -6.45 32.61 3.85
C GLY A 162 -7.64 33.04 4.72
N TRP A 163 -7.54 32.89 6.04
CA TRP A 163 -8.60 33.23 6.99
C TRP A 163 -8.88 34.73 7.02
N PHE A 164 -7.83 35.56 7.09
CA PHE A 164 -8.01 37.01 7.11
C PHE A 164 -8.38 37.58 5.74
N ALA A 165 -7.94 36.95 4.63
CA ALA A 165 -8.46 37.29 3.31
C ALA A 165 -9.97 37.02 3.23
N TYR A 166 -10.43 35.86 3.71
CA TYR A 166 -11.85 35.55 3.80
C TYR A 166 -12.63 36.58 4.66
N LEU A 167 -12.09 37.02 5.79
CA LEU A 167 -12.80 37.95 6.67
C LEU A 167 -12.86 39.38 6.11
N GLU A 168 -11.74 39.90 5.59
CA GLU A 168 -11.58 41.35 5.38
C GLU A 168 -11.50 41.77 3.92
N GLU A 169 -10.96 40.93 3.04
CA GLU A 169 -10.71 41.29 1.64
C GLU A 169 -11.97 41.17 0.78
N GLN A 170 -12.19 42.12 -0.13
CA GLN A 170 -13.33 42.15 -1.05
C GLN A 170 -12.92 42.04 -2.52
N ASP A 171 -11.66 42.35 -2.84
CA ASP A 171 -11.10 42.22 -4.18
C ASP A 171 -10.89 40.74 -4.53
N THR A 172 -11.66 40.25 -5.50
CA THR A 172 -11.59 38.89 -6.01
C THR A 172 -10.17 38.49 -6.40
N SER A 173 -9.38 39.38 -6.99
CA SER A 173 -8.01 39.07 -7.43
C SER A 173 -7.09 38.78 -6.24
N LYS A 174 -7.26 39.51 -5.14
CA LYS A 174 -6.49 39.27 -3.91
C LYS A 174 -6.99 38.05 -3.14
N LEU A 175 -8.29 37.76 -3.19
CA LEU A 175 -8.86 36.52 -2.66
C LEU A 175 -8.29 35.29 -3.38
N GLU A 176 -8.14 35.35 -4.71
CA GLU A 176 -7.49 34.29 -5.50
C GLU A 176 -6.02 34.11 -5.11
N VAL A 177 -5.26 35.20 -4.97
CA VAL A 177 -3.87 35.13 -4.48
C VAL A 177 -3.80 34.50 -3.09
N ALA A 178 -4.72 34.85 -2.19
CA ALA A 178 -4.79 34.23 -0.86
C ALA A 178 -5.15 32.74 -0.93
N LEU A 179 -6.04 32.35 -1.87
CA LEU A 179 -6.39 30.95 -2.11
C LEU A 179 -5.17 30.16 -2.58
N GLU A 180 -4.39 30.67 -3.54
CA GLU A 180 -3.18 30.01 -4.02
C GLU A 180 -2.15 29.78 -2.88
N ILE A 181 -2.01 30.74 -1.97
CA ILE A 181 -1.14 30.60 -0.79
C ILE A 181 -1.71 29.54 0.17
N LEU A 182 -3.01 29.59 0.44
CA LEU A 182 -3.71 28.65 1.32
C LEU A 182 -3.61 27.21 0.79
N GLU A 183 -3.70 27.01 -0.52
CA GLU A 183 -3.63 25.69 -1.15
C GLU A 183 -2.29 25.00 -0.95
N LYS A 184 -1.20 25.77 -0.90
CA LYS A 184 0.12 25.23 -0.55
C LYS A 184 0.12 24.63 0.85
N GLY A 185 -0.56 25.25 1.81
CA GLY A 185 -0.73 24.68 3.15
C GLY A 185 -1.68 23.49 3.15
N PHE A 186 -2.80 23.60 2.44
CA PHE A 186 -3.83 22.57 2.39
C PHE A 186 -3.28 21.21 1.95
N SER A 187 -2.34 21.18 0.99
CA SER A 187 -1.70 19.94 0.51
C SER A 187 -0.91 19.18 1.57
N TRP A 188 -0.56 19.81 2.69
CA TRP A 188 0.12 19.17 3.82
C TRP A 188 -0.82 18.78 4.97
N SER A 189 -2.13 18.99 4.81
CA SER A 189 -3.15 18.68 5.82
C SER A 189 -3.93 17.42 5.48
N ASN A 190 -4.50 16.78 6.51
CA ASN A 190 -5.50 15.72 6.36
C ASN A 190 -6.55 15.82 7.49
N TRP A 191 -7.53 14.92 7.53
CA TRP A 191 -8.58 14.99 8.56
C TRP A 191 -8.12 14.65 9.97
N ASN A 192 -7.00 13.96 10.12
CA ASN A 192 -6.40 13.61 11.40
C ASN A 192 -5.37 14.64 11.88
N HIS A 193 -4.84 15.47 10.97
CA HIS A 193 -3.77 16.41 11.25
C HIS A 193 -3.99 17.75 10.53
N LEU A 194 -4.04 18.85 11.29
CA LEU A 194 -4.18 20.22 10.78
C LEU A 194 -5.47 20.48 9.98
N ARG A 195 -6.55 19.73 10.25
CA ARG A 195 -7.83 19.82 9.53
C ARG A 195 -8.49 21.21 9.53
N TYR A 196 -8.13 22.09 10.46
CA TYR A 196 -8.69 23.45 10.55
C TYR A 196 -8.53 24.26 9.25
N ILE A 197 -7.46 24.02 8.49
CA ILE A 197 -7.22 24.71 7.20
C ILE A 197 -8.29 24.39 6.16
N LYS A 198 -8.95 23.23 6.29
CA LYS A 198 -10.05 22.83 5.40
C LYS A 198 -11.25 23.75 5.58
N ASN A 199 -11.54 24.20 6.80
CA ASN A 199 -12.58 25.19 7.06
C ASN A 199 -12.27 26.49 6.31
N THR A 200 -11.07 27.04 6.52
CA THR A 200 -10.61 28.25 5.83
C THR A 200 -10.72 28.14 4.32
N LYS A 201 -10.30 27.00 3.74
CA LYS A 201 -10.39 26.76 2.29
C LYS A 201 -11.85 26.79 1.81
N VAL A 202 -12.75 26.09 2.50
CA VAL A 202 -14.18 26.10 2.17
C VAL A 202 -14.74 27.51 2.24
N ARG A 203 -14.47 28.28 3.31
CA ARG A 203 -14.96 29.66 3.44
C ARG A 203 -14.48 30.57 2.31
N LEU A 204 -13.21 30.47 1.95
CA LEU A 204 -12.61 31.27 0.89
C LEU A 204 -13.17 30.87 -0.50
N LEU A 205 -13.29 29.57 -0.79
CA LEU A 205 -13.89 29.07 -2.03
C LEU A 205 -15.35 29.52 -2.18
N LEU A 206 -16.15 29.44 -1.11
CA LEU A 206 -17.52 29.91 -1.12
C LEU A 206 -17.60 31.41 -1.38
N LYS A 207 -16.70 32.20 -0.78
CA LYS A 207 -16.60 33.65 -1.04
C LYS A 207 -16.23 33.97 -2.50
N LEU A 208 -15.42 33.13 -3.13
CA LEU A 208 -15.06 33.20 -4.55
C LEU A 208 -16.13 32.62 -5.51
N GLY A 209 -17.21 32.02 -4.98
CA GLY A 209 -18.24 31.38 -5.79
C GLY A 209 -17.86 30.00 -6.34
N LYS A 210 -16.74 29.42 -5.91
CA LYS A 210 -16.24 28.08 -6.31
C LYS A 210 -16.92 26.97 -5.48
N LYS A 211 -18.23 26.82 -5.65
CA LYS A 211 -19.08 25.99 -4.78
C LYS A 211 -18.79 24.49 -4.87
N ASP A 212 -18.57 23.96 -6.07
CA ASP A 212 -18.34 22.53 -6.26
C ASP A 212 -17.09 22.06 -5.51
N GLU A 213 -16.00 22.82 -5.63
CA GLU A 213 -14.75 22.54 -4.90
C GLU A 213 -14.94 22.63 -3.38
N ALA A 214 -15.70 23.63 -2.91
CA ALA A 214 -15.98 23.78 -1.48
C ALA A 214 -16.82 22.61 -0.94
N PHE A 215 -17.90 22.26 -1.64
CA PHE A 215 -18.84 21.24 -1.20
C PHE A 215 -18.27 19.83 -1.23
N LEU A 216 -17.30 19.55 -2.10
CA LEU A 216 -16.52 18.31 -2.02
C LEU A 216 -15.80 18.16 -0.68
N ILE A 217 -15.18 19.22 -0.17
CA ILE A 217 -14.48 19.19 1.13
C ILE A 217 -15.49 19.04 2.28
N VAL A 218 -16.66 19.69 2.18
CA VAL A 218 -17.72 19.59 3.20
C VAL A 218 -18.32 18.18 3.25
N GLU A 219 -18.57 17.57 2.09
CA GLU A 219 -19.04 16.18 2.01
C GLU A 219 -18.02 15.22 2.61
N GLU A 220 -16.74 15.40 2.30
CA GLU A 220 -15.66 14.61 2.88
C GLU A 220 -15.64 14.75 4.42
N ALA A 221 -15.85 15.96 4.94
CA ALA A 221 -15.96 16.22 6.37
C ALA A 221 -17.09 15.41 7.02
N PHE A 222 -18.30 15.47 6.45
CA PHE A 222 -19.47 14.78 7.02
C PHE A 222 -19.42 13.25 6.85
N LYS A 223 -18.66 12.74 5.89
CA LYS A 223 -18.35 11.30 5.78
C LYS A 223 -17.45 10.83 6.93
N GLN A 224 -16.49 11.66 7.35
CA GLN A 224 -15.58 11.34 8.46
C GLN A 224 -16.24 11.58 9.84
N ASP A 225 -16.92 12.73 9.98
CA ASP A 225 -17.59 13.15 11.19
C ASP A 225 -18.91 13.88 10.83
N PRO A 226 -20.07 13.20 10.92
CA PRO A 226 -21.39 13.80 10.65
C PRO A 226 -21.74 15.01 11.55
N GLY A 227 -20.99 15.21 12.64
CA GLY A 227 -21.12 16.31 13.59
C GLY A 227 -20.05 17.40 13.46
N TYR A 228 -19.22 17.39 12.41
CA TYR A 228 -18.07 18.29 12.25
C TYR A 228 -18.44 19.76 12.49
N GLU A 229 -17.88 20.35 13.54
CA GLU A 229 -18.36 21.62 14.11
C GLU A 229 -18.18 22.81 13.17
N ASP A 230 -17.05 22.87 12.46
CA ASP A 230 -16.68 23.99 11.59
C ASP A 230 -17.64 24.18 10.39
N PHE A 231 -18.41 23.14 10.02
CA PHE A 231 -19.37 23.15 8.90
C PHE A 231 -20.82 22.98 9.34
N ARG A 232 -21.12 23.17 10.64
CA ARG A 232 -22.47 23.00 11.17
C ARG A 232 -23.51 23.86 10.43
N ASP A 233 -23.13 25.06 10.02
CA ASP A 233 -23.98 25.99 9.25
C ASP A 233 -24.25 25.51 7.82
N LEU A 234 -23.31 24.78 7.20
CA LEU A 234 -23.46 24.27 5.83
C LEU A 234 -24.37 23.03 5.75
N LYS A 235 -24.59 22.33 6.87
CA LYS A 235 -25.46 21.15 6.92
C LYS A 235 -26.91 21.45 6.50
N THR A 236 -27.38 22.67 6.78
CA THR A 236 -28.71 23.15 6.40
C THR A 236 -28.69 24.17 5.27
N ASP A 237 -27.53 24.40 4.65
CA ASP A 237 -27.41 25.35 3.54
C ASP A 237 -28.15 24.81 2.31
N VAL A 238 -28.98 25.68 1.70
CA VAL A 238 -29.84 25.31 0.57
C VAL A 238 -29.01 24.95 -0.66
N GLN A 239 -27.86 25.60 -0.86
CA GLN A 239 -26.99 25.34 -2.01
C GLN A 239 -26.26 24.00 -1.82
N TYR A 240 -25.71 23.75 -0.63
CA TYR A 240 -25.07 22.47 -0.30
C TYR A 240 -26.05 21.30 -0.42
N THR A 241 -27.23 21.40 0.19
CA THR A 241 -28.24 20.32 0.15
C THR A 241 -28.77 20.06 -1.26
N SER A 242 -28.84 21.08 -2.12
CA SER A 242 -29.19 20.90 -3.53
C SER A 242 -28.06 20.20 -4.30
N TRP A 243 -26.82 20.62 -4.09
CA TRP A 243 -25.64 20.01 -4.69
C TRP A 243 -25.49 18.52 -4.33
N VAL A 244 -25.71 18.15 -3.07
CA VAL A 244 -25.67 16.74 -2.63
C VAL A 244 -26.70 15.89 -3.38
N LYS A 245 -27.91 16.40 -3.61
CA LYS A 245 -28.96 15.68 -4.36
C LYS A 245 -28.62 15.52 -5.84
N GLU A 246 -28.10 16.58 -6.46
CA GLU A 246 -27.69 16.55 -7.86
C GLU A 246 -26.53 15.56 -8.07
N LYS A 247 -25.51 15.64 -7.22
CA LYS A 247 -24.38 14.71 -7.24
C LYS A 247 -24.82 13.25 -7.04
N ALA A 248 -25.69 12.97 -6.06
CA ALA A 248 -26.23 11.62 -5.86
C ALA A 248 -26.99 11.10 -7.08
N THR A 249 -27.69 11.97 -7.81
CA THR A 249 -28.39 11.62 -9.05
C THR A 249 -27.37 11.27 -10.14
N GLN A 250 -26.35 12.10 -10.34
CA GLN A 250 -25.27 11.85 -11.30
C GLN A 250 -24.48 10.58 -11.00
N GLU A 251 -24.19 10.30 -9.72
CA GLU A 251 -23.49 9.08 -9.30
C GLU A 251 -24.33 7.82 -9.59
N GLU A 252 -25.65 7.87 -9.37
CA GLU A 252 -26.54 6.76 -9.67
C GLU A 252 -26.70 6.55 -11.19
N GLU A 253 -26.82 7.63 -11.97
CA GLU A 253 -26.84 7.57 -13.44
C GLU A 253 -25.54 6.96 -13.98
N ALA A 254 -24.38 7.42 -13.49
CA ALA A 254 -23.08 6.88 -13.88
C ALA A 254 -22.92 5.39 -13.48
N LYS A 255 -23.45 4.98 -12.33
CA LYS A 255 -23.47 3.59 -11.90
C LYS A 255 -24.34 2.72 -12.82
N GLN A 256 -25.52 3.20 -13.19
CA GLN A 256 -26.41 2.51 -14.12
C GLN A 256 -25.80 2.41 -15.52
N GLU A 257 -25.15 3.47 -16.00
CA GLU A 257 -24.43 3.46 -17.27
C GLU A 257 -23.28 2.44 -17.26
N LYS A 258 -22.47 2.44 -16.18
CA LYS A 258 -21.39 1.47 -16.00
C LYS A 258 -21.91 0.03 -15.97
N GLU A 259 -23.03 -0.23 -15.30
CA GLU A 259 -23.67 -1.54 -15.28
C GLU A 259 -24.15 -1.96 -16.68
N ARG A 260 -24.82 -1.07 -17.43
CA ARG A 260 -25.25 -1.35 -18.81
C ARG A 260 -24.06 -1.63 -19.74
N ALA A 261 -22.98 -0.86 -19.60
CA ALA A 261 -21.75 -1.08 -20.36
C ALA A 261 -21.14 -2.45 -20.04
N TYR A 262 -21.10 -2.82 -18.75
CA TYR A 262 -20.59 -4.12 -18.32
C TYR A 262 -21.47 -5.28 -18.82
N GLN A 263 -22.80 -5.17 -18.76
CA GLN A 263 -23.71 -6.18 -19.33
C GLN A 263 -23.53 -6.34 -20.84
N SER A 264 -23.34 -5.23 -21.57
CA SER A 264 -23.05 -5.27 -23.02
C SER A 264 -21.71 -5.96 -23.29
N PHE A 265 -20.70 -5.73 -22.45
CA PHE A 265 -19.43 -6.43 -22.51
C PHE A 265 -19.57 -7.94 -22.23
N LEU A 266 -20.37 -8.35 -21.24
CA LEU A 266 -20.61 -9.78 -20.97
C LEU A 266 -21.28 -10.49 -22.16
N GLN A 267 -22.21 -9.82 -22.86
CA GLN A 267 -22.80 -10.35 -24.09
C GLN A 267 -21.77 -10.52 -25.21
N LEU A 268 -20.83 -9.57 -25.36
CA LEU A 268 -19.70 -9.71 -26.28
C LEU A 268 -18.83 -10.91 -25.92
N VAL A 269 -18.48 -11.10 -24.65
CA VAL A 269 -17.68 -12.26 -24.19
C VAL A 269 -18.39 -13.56 -24.56
N ALA A 270 -19.69 -13.69 -24.26
CA ALA A 270 -20.45 -14.90 -24.60
C ALA A 270 -20.49 -15.17 -26.11
N ALA A 271 -20.67 -14.12 -26.93
CA ALA A 271 -20.66 -14.24 -28.38
C ALA A 271 -19.29 -14.68 -28.92
N GLU A 272 -18.19 -14.17 -28.38
CA GLU A 272 -16.83 -14.59 -28.76
C GLU A 272 -16.53 -16.03 -28.28
N GLN A 273 -17.01 -16.43 -27.09
CA GLN A 273 -16.87 -17.81 -26.59
C GLN A 273 -17.58 -18.83 -27.48
N ALA A 274 -18.77 -18.49 -27.99
CA ALA A 274 -19.50 -19.34 -28.92
C ALA A 274 -18.72 -19.59 -30.23
N LYS A 275 -17.96 -18.59 -30.72
CA LYS A 275 -17.17 -18.72 -31.97
C LYS A 275 -16.03 -19.72 -31.87
N ILE A 276 -15.46 -19.92 -30.69
CA ILE A 276 -14.28 -20.78 -30.48
C ILE A 276 -14.62 -22.19 -29.98
N THR A 277 -15.91 -22.45 -29.71
CA THR A 277 -16.38 -23.75 -29.25
C THR A 277 -16.26 -24.78 -30.37
N ASP A 278 -15.76 -25.97 -30.04
CA ASP A 278 -15.50 -27.09 -30.96
C ASP A 278 -14.53 -26.78 -32.11
N GLN A 279 -13.77 -25.69 -32.01
CA GLN A 279 -12.70 -25.36 -32.94
C GLN A 279 -11.37 -25.95 -32.46
N PHE A 280 -11.10 -27.20 -32.85
CA PHE A 280 -9.87 -27.93 -32.54
C PHE A 280 -8.91 -27.98 -33.73
N GLU A 281 -7.61 -27.99 -33.47
CA GLU A 281 -6.60 -28.15 -34.54
C GLU A 281 -6.50 -29.61 -34.99
N ASN A 282 -6.69 -30.55 -34.07
CA ASN A 282 -6.60 -31.98 -34.33
C ASN A 282 -7.93 -32.67 -33.96
N PRO A 283 -9.06 -32.32 -34.61
CA PRO A 283 -10.40 -32.73 -34.19
C PRO A 283 -10.63 -34.25 -34.23
N GLU A 284 -9.87 -34.97 -35.06
CA GLU A 284 -9.96 -36.43 -35.20
C GLU A 284 -9.03 -37.20 -34.25
N HIS A 285 -8.14 -36.49 -33.53
CA HIS A 285 -7.19 -37.15 -32.63
C HIS A 285 -7.94 -37.76 -31.43
N PRO A 286 -7.71 -39.04 -31.06
CA PRO A 286 -8.49 -39.72 -30.02
C PRO A 286 -8.51 -38.98 -28.67
N LEU A 287 -7.37 -38.42 -28.25
CA LEU A 287 -7.30 -37.63 -27.02
C LEU A 287 -8.10 -36.31 -27.10
N VAL A 288 -8.19 -35.69 -28.28
CA VAL A 288 -8.99 -34.46 -28.45
C VAL A 288 -10.47 -34.80 -28.34
N VAL A 289 -10.91 -35.88 -29.01
CA VAL A 289 -12.30 -36.37 -28.91
C VAL A 289 -12.65 -36.72 -27.45
N GLN A 290 -11.74 -37.39 -26.74
CA GLN A 290 -11.93 -37.78 -25.34
C GLN A 290 -12.07 -36.56 -24.41
N HIS A 291 -11.32 -35.49 -24.66
CA HIS A 291 -11.23 -34.33 -23.76
C HIS A 291 -11.89 -33.05 -24.30
N ALA A 292 -12.67 -33.13 -25.39
CA ALA A 292 -13.24 -31.98 -26.09
C ALA A 292 -14.00 -31.01 -25.15
N ALA A 293 -14.83 -31.56 -24.25
CA ALA A 293 -15.63 -30.75 -23.34
C ALA A 293 -14.78 -29.85 -22.43
N VAL A 294 -13.74 -30.40 -21.77
CA VAL A 294 -12.88 -29.62 -20.88
C VAL A 294 -11.95 -28.69 -21.66
N LEU A 295 -11.50 -29.07 -22.86
CA LEU A 295 -10.71 -28.20 -23.73
C LEU A 295 -11.51 -26.97 -24.19
N ASN A 296 -12.81 -27.14 -24.49
CA ASN A 296 -13.71 -26.02 -24.76
C ASN A 296 -13.81 -25.08 -23.55
N LEU A 297 -13.99 -25.62 -22.34
CA LEU A 297 -14.02 -24.80 -21.12
C LEU A 297 -12.74 -23.97 -20.94
N ILE A 298 -11.56 -24.59 -21.11
CA ILE A 298 -10.28 -23.88 -21.03
C ILE A 298 -10.22 -22.73 -22.06
N LYS A 299 -10.55 -23.00 -23.33
CA LYS A 299 -10.55 -21.99 -24.39
C LYS A 299 -11.50 -20.83 -24.07
N GLN A 300 -12.71 -21.15 -23.61
CA GLN A 300 -13.72 -20.16 -23.23
C GLN A 300 -13.28 -19.31 -22.03
N HIS A 301 -12.69 -19.92 -21.00
CA HIS A 301 -12.21 -19.20 -19.82
C HIS A 301 -10.98 -18.35 -20.11
N MET A 302 -10.04 -18.83 -20.95
CA MET A 302 -8.91 -18.02 -21.42
C MET A 302 -9.40 -16.80 -22.19
N LEU A 303 -10.29 -16.97 -23.16
CA LEU A 303 -10.85 -15.85 -23.92
C LEU A 303 -11.52 -14.81 -23.00
N SER A 304 -12.37 -15.27 -22.08
CA SER A 304 -13.02 -14.41 -21.09
C SER A 304 -11.99 -13.66 -20.25
N ALA A 305 -10.95 -14.34 -19.74
CA ALA A 305 -9.89 -13.70 -18.96
C ALA A 305 -9.15 -12.62 -19.76
N LYS A 306 -8.79 -12.90 -21.03
CA LYS A 306 -8.14 -11.92 -21.92
C LYS A 306 -9.03 -10.70 -22.15
N LEU A 307 -10.31 -10.90 -22.46
CA LEU A 307 -11.26 -9.82 -22.72
C LEU A 307 -11.52 -8.97 -21.48
N HIS A 308 -11.65 -9.56 -20.29
CA HIS A 308 -11.82 -8.83 -19.03
C HIS A 308 -10.61 -7.95 -18.71
N VAL A 309 -9.39 -8.47 -18.92
CA VAL A 309 -8.16 -7.67 -18.72
C VAL A 309 -8.16 -6.43 -19.61
N PHE A 310 -8.53 -6.56 -20.88
CA PHE A 310 -8.57 -5.43 -21.81
C PHE A 310 -9.77 -4.51 -21.64
N TYR A 311 -10.90 -5.00 -21.12
CA TYR A 311 -12.03 -4.16 -20.77
C TYR A 311 -11.68 -3.21 -19.62
N HIS A 312 -10.99 -3.71 -18.59
CA HIS A 312 -10.59 -2.89 -17.45
C HIS A 312 -9.35 -2.03 -17.71
N ASN A 313 -8.49 -2.43 -18.66
CA ASN A 313 -7.25 -1.72 -19.00
C ASN A 313 -7.07 -1.68 -20.53
N PRO A 314 -7.80 -0.82 -21.26
CA PRO A 314 -7.76 -0.79 -22.72
C PRO A 314 -6.36 -0.54 -23.29
N GLU A 315 -5.56 0.29 -22.61
CA GLU A 315 -4.18 0.61 -22.96
C GLU A 315 -3.22 -0.58 -22.84
N TRP A 316 -3.62 -1.65 -22.14
CA TRP A 316 -2.81 -2.86 -22.01
C TRP A 316 -2.83 -3.73 -23.25
N LYS A 317 -3.79 -3.52 -24.15
CA LYS A 317 -3.93 -4.34 -25.35
C LYS A 317 -2.64 -4.34 -26.18
N GLU A 318 -2.13 -3.17 -26.55
CA GLU A 318 -0.91 -3.06 -27.37
C GLU A 318 0.35 -3.53 -26.61
N LYS A 319 0.39 -3.29 -25.30
CA LYS A 319 1.57 -3.58 -24.47
C LYS A 319 1.71 -5.05 -24.09
N TYR A 320 0.60 -5.75 -23.90
CA TYR A 320 0.58 -7.06 -23.23
C TYR A 320 -0.07 -8.19 -24.03
N GLU A 321 -0.57 -7.94 -25.24
CA GLU A 321 -1.14 -9.00 -26.08
C GLU A 321 -0.19 -10.19 -26.27
N LYS A 322 1.11 -9.94 -26.43
CA LYS A 322 2.12 -11.01 -26.54
C LYS A 322 2.21 -11.91 -25.31
N LYS A 323 1.82 -11.44 -24.13
CA LYS A 323 1.84 -12.25 -22.90
C LYS A 323 0.65 -13.23 -22.79
N PHE A 324 -0.34 -13.10 -23.68
CA PHE A 324 -1.44 -14.05 -23.85
C PHE A 324 -1.18 -15.07 -24.96
N MET A 325 -0.04 -14.97 -25.67
CA MET A 325 0.30 -15.93 -26.73
C MET A 325 0.53 -17.32 -26.16
N LEU A 326 -0.02 -18.31 -26.86
CA LEU A 326 0.15 -19.73 -26.62
C LEU A 326 0.82 -20.36 -27.84
N ASN A 327 1.79 -21.24 -27.60
CA ASN A 327 2.54 -21.92 -28.65
C ASN A 327 2.18 -23.41 -28.64
N LYS A 328 1.40 -23.82 -29.64
CA LYS A 328 0.94 -25.21 -29.74
C LYS A 328 2.02 -26.12 -30.30
N TRP A 329 1.94 -27.38 -29.90
CA TRP A 329 2.83 -28.44 -30.35
C TRP A 329 2.09 -29.36 -31.32
N SER A 330 2.71 -29.70 -32.45
CA SER A 330 2.13 -30.72 -33.34
C SER A 330 2.27 -32.11 -32.73
N VAL A 331 1.44 -33.04 -33.19
CA VAL A 331 1.46 -34.46 -32.78
C VAL A 331 2.87 -35.05 -32.94
N GLU A 332 3.53 -34.78 -34.08
CA GLU A 332 4.86 -35.28 -34.39
C GLU A 332 5.93 -34.69 -33.48
N LYS A 333 5.83 -33.40 -33.15
CA LYS A 333 6.78 -32.75 -32.24
C LYS A 333 6.68 -33.30 -30.82
N LEU A 334 5.47 -33.59 -30.33
CA LEU A 334 5.30 -34.21 -29.01
C LEU A 334 5.86 -35.63 -29.00
N ALA A 335 5.56 -36.43 -30.03
CA ALA A 335 6.11 -37.78 -30.14
C ALA A 335 7.65 -37.77 -30.19
N GLN A 336 8.23 -36.84 -30.96
CA GLN A 336 9.67 -36.66 -31.03
C GLN A 336 10.26 -36.23 -29.68
N TYR A 337 9.60 -35.32 -28.96
CA TYR A 337 10.02 -34.91 -27.61
C TYR A 337 10.04 -36.09 -26.64
N GLU A 338 9.02 -36.94 -26.64
CA GLU A 338 8.97 -38.14 -25.77
C GLU A 338 10.11 -39.13 -26.10
N ILE A 339 10.44 -39.30 -27.39
CA ILE A 339 11.53 -40.17 -27.86
C ILE A 339 12.90 -39.62 -27.45
N GLU A 340 13.19 -38.36 -27.79
CA GLU A 340 14.48 -37.71 -27.52
C GLU A 340 14.80 -37.71 -26.03
N ASN A 341 13.77 -37.49 -25.22
CA ASN A 341 13.92 -37.37 -23.79
C ASN A 341 13.66 -38.68 -23.06
N GLY A 342 13.23 -39.76 -23.72
CA GLY A 342 12.86 -41.02 -23.07
C GLY A 342 11.84 -40.84 -21.94
N LEU A 343 10.89 -39.92 -22.11
CA LEU A 343 9.90 -39.51 -21.11
C LEU A 343 8.50 -39.64 -21.71
N ARG A 344 7.62 -40.41 -21.08
CA ARG A 344 6.21 -40.46 -21.44
C ARG A 344 5.46 -39.33 -20.74
N LEU A 345 4.75 -38.52 -21.51
CA LEU A 345 3.89 -37.46 -21.02
C LEU A 345 2.48 -38.01 -20.73
N PRO A 346 1.82 -37.56 -19.65
CA PRO A 346 0.41 -37.83 -19.41
C PRO A 346 -0.46 -37.40 -20.60
N ASP A 347 -1.51 -38.15 -20.89
CA ASP A 347 -2.39 -37.91 -22.04
C ASP A 347 -3.03 -36.51 -22.01
N GLU A 348 -3.45 -36.06 -20.83
CA GLU A 348 -4.00 -34.72 -20.61
C GLU A 348 -2.98 -33.60 -20.87
N LEU A 349 -1.69 -33.83 -20.59
CA LEU A 349 -0.63 -32.87 -20.89
C LEU A 349 -0.37 -32.79 -22.40
N LYS A 350 -0.34 -33.94 -23.08
CA LYS A 350 -0.17 -33.98 -24.55
C LYS A 350 -1.29 -33.21 -25.24
N VAL A 351 -2.55 -33.49 -24.88
CA VAL A 351 -3.69 -32.81 -25.52
C VAL A 351 -3.76 -31.32 -25.18
N TYR A 352 -3.36 -30.92 -23.96
CA TYR A 352 -3.20 -29.52 -23.63
C TYR A 352 -2.18 -28.83 -24.56
N MET A 353 -1.01 -29.44 -24.77
CA MET A 353 0.04 -28.88 -25.63
C MET A 353 -0.37 -28.80 -27.09
N MET A 354 -1.17 -29.76 -27.57
CA MET A 354 -1.72 -29.76 -28.94
C MET A 354 -2.77 -28.67 -29.14
N GLU A 355 -3.75 -28.56 -28.24
CA GLU A 355 -4.95 -27.76 -28.50
C GLU A 355 -4.95 -26.37 -27.86
N ILE A 356 -4.23 -26.21 -26.75
CA ILE A 356 -4.11 -24.94 -26.02
C ILE A 356 -2.73 -24.34 -26.25
N GLY A 357 -1.68 -25.09 -25.91
CA GLY A 357 -0.29 -24.72 -26.13
C GLY A 357 0.41 -24.10 -24.91
N GLU A 358 1.73 -23.96 -25.06
CA GLU A 358 2.64 -23.48 -24.03
C GLU A 358 2.65 -21.95 -23.89
N GLY A 359 2.80 -21.46 -22.67
CA GLY A 359 2.94 -20.04 -22.38
C GLY A 359 1.65 -19.40 -21.86
N GLY A 360 1.33 -18.18 -22.31
CA GLY A 360 0.14 -17.49 -21.82
C GLY A 360 0.26 -17.01 -20.37
N LYS A 361 1.39 -16.38 -20.02
CA LYS A 361 1.70 -15.92 -18.65
C LYS A 361 0.61 -15.04 -18.02
N LEU A 362 -0.19 -14.32 -18.80
CA LEU A 362 -1.28 -13.49 -18.28
C LEU A 362 -2.61 -14.25 -18.09
N TYR A 363 -2.68 -15.54 -18.42
CA TYR A 363 -3.80 -16.39 -18.01
C TYR A 363 -3.65 -16.90 -16.58
N PHE A 364 -2.42 -16.97 -16.07
CA PHE A 364 -2.09 -17.47 -14.73
C PHE A 364 -1.31 -16.43 -13.90
N SER A 365 -1.11 -16.67 -12.61
CA SER A 365 -0.56 -15.64 -11.71
C SER A 365 0.96 -15.42 -11.93
N SER A 366 1.66 -16.46 -12.39
CA SER A 366 3.12 -16.47 -12.51
C SER A 366 3.60 -16.96 -13.88
N ASN A 367 3.40 -18.25 -14.15
CA ASN A 367 3.85 -18.94 -15.36
C ASN A 367 2.69 -19.66 -16.05
N GLY A 368 2.84 -19.87 -17.35
CA GLY A 368 1.98 -20.78 -18.10
C GLY A 368 2.38 -22.23 -17.93
N VAL A 369 1.59 -23.14 -18.48
CA VAL A 369 1.97 -24.55 -18.60
C VAL A 369 3.06 -24.66 -19.68
N SER A 370 4.15 -25.35 -19.34
CA SER A 370 5.31 -25.60 -20.21
C SER A 370 5.73 -27.06 -20.07
N LEU A 371 6.37 -27.61 -21.11
CA LEU A 371 7.03 -28.92 -20.98
C LEU A 371 8.26 -28.82 -20.06
N PRO A 372 8.68 -29.92 -19.40
CA PRO A 372 9.85 -29.89 -18.52
C PRO A 372 11.11 -29.43 -19.26
N GLU A 373 11.86 -28.49 -18.66
CA GLU A 373 13.21 -28.16 -19.12
C GLU A 373 14.15 -29.36 -18.95
N GLU A 374 15.18 -29.46 -19.79
CA GLU A 374 16.16 -30.57 -19.83
C GLU A 374 16.69 -30.96 -18.44
N LYS A 375 17.03 -29.97 -17.61
CA LYS A 375 17.55 -30.18 -16.24
C LYS A 375 16.57 -30.87 -15.28
N TYR A 376 15.28 -30.92 -15.60
CA TYR A 376 14.23 -31.52 -14.77
C TYR A 376 13.68 -32.83 -15.35
N ILE A 377 14.13 -33.24 -16.54
CA ILE A 377 13.64 -34.44 -17.22
C ILE A 377 13.97 -35.71 -16.44
N GLU A 378 15.21 -35.87 -15.99
CA GLU A 378 15.62 -37.05 -15.22
C GLU A 378 14.83 -37.22 -13.92
N ARG A 379 14.44 -36.12 -13.28
CA ARG A 379 13.57 -36.15 -12.10
C ARG A 379 12.16 -36.61 -12.45
N SER A 380 11.61 -36.12 -13.57
CA SER A 380 10.26 -36.46 -14.04
C SER A 380 10.12 -37.94 -14.45
N LYS A 381 11.23 -38.58 -14.84
CA LYS A 381 11.28 -40.02 -15.17
C LYS A 381 11.23 -40.94 -13.96
N LYS A 382 11.68 -40.47 -12.80
CA LYS A 382 11.72 -41.30 -11.59
C LYS A 382 10.31 -41.67 -11.15
N PRO A 383 10.13 -42.81 -10.44
CA PRO A 383 8.85 -43.15 -9.85
C PRO A 383 8.39 -42.08 -8.86
N PHE A 384 7.11 -41.71 -8.90
CA PHE A 384 6.49 -40.89 -7.86
C PHE A 384 6.55 -41.64 -6.51
N PRO A 385 7.14 -41.07 -5.44
CA PRO A 385 7.51 -41.84 -4.26
C PRO A 385 6.38 -42.02 -3.24
N ILE A 386 5.29 -41.26 -3.34
CA ILE A 386 4.18 -41.28 -2.38
C ILE A 386 3.10 -42.25 -2.88
N THR A 387 2.68 -43.17 -2.01
CA THR A 387 1.66 -44.18 -2.27
C THR A 387 0.34 -43.86 -1.55
N PRO A 388 -0.80 -44.51 -1.90
CA PRO A 388 -2.10 -44.21 -1.31
C PRO A 388 -2.21 -44.45 0.20
N ASP A 389 -1.38 -45.33 0.75
CA ASP A 389 -1.26 -45.60 2.19
C ASP A 389 -0.43 -44.54 2.94
N LYS A 390 0.30 -43.67 2.22
CA LYS A 390 1.16 -42.61 2.75
C LYS A 390 0.50 -41.23 2.78
N ILE A 391 -0.76 -41.14 2.35
CA ILE A 391 -1.56 -39.91 2.42
C ILE A 391 -2.69 -40.06 3.43
N HIS A 392 -2.85 -39.06 4.29
CA HIS A 392 -3.76 -39.11 5.42
C HIS A 392 -4.60 -37.85 5.52
N ASN A 393 -5.77 -37.96 6.15
CA ASN A 393 -6.62 -36.79 6.37
C ASN A 393 -5.94 -35.87 7.38
N ILE A 394 -5.56 -34.69 6.93
CA ILE A 394 -5.04 -33.63 7.78
C ILE A 394 -6.01 -32.46 7.67
N LYS A 395 -6.40 -31.90 8.81
CA LYS A 395 -7.25 -30.71 8.84
C LYS A 395 -6.43 -29.53 8.33
N HIS A 396 -6.53 -29.22 7.05
CA HIS A 396 -5.85 -28.08 6.44
C HIS A 396 -6.27 -26.79 7.16
N ALA A 397 -5.38 -25.78 7.23
CA ALA A 397 -5.66 -24.48 7.83
C ALA A 397 -6.89 -23.76 7.20
N TYR A 398 -7.29 -24.17 5.99
CA TYR A 398 -8.43 -23.64 5.23
C TYR A 398 -9.70 -24.50 5.36
N GLY A 399 -9.70 -25.53 6.20
CA GLY A 399 -10.89 -26.31 6.55
C GLY A 399 -11.31 -27.39 5.55
N TRP A 400 -10.42 -27.81 4.64
CA TRP A 400 -10.71 -28.87 3.66
C TRP A 400 -10.24 -30.23 4.16
N ASP A 401 -11.08 -31.25 3.94
CA ASP A 401 -10.72 -32.65 4.16
C ASP A 401 -9.96 -33.19 2.93
N VAL A 402 -8.67 -32.90 2.85
CA VAL A 402 -7.78 -33.45 1.83
C VAL A 402 -6.83 -34.49 2.43
N LYS A 403 -6.60 -35.56 1.65
CA LYS A 403 -5.55 -36.53 1.95
C LYS A 403 -4.22 -35.98 1.46
N VAL A 404 -3.29 -35.76 2.38
CA VAL A 404 -1.99 -35.15 2.08
C VAL A 404 -0.86 -35.97 2.68
N TRP A 405 0.33 -35.72 2.16
CA TRP A 405 1.59 -36.16 2.72
C TRP A 405 2.24 -35.00 3.48
N VAL A 406 2.93 -35.26 4.60
CA VAL A 406 3.71 -34.26 5.34
C VAL A 406 5.13 -34.76 5.56
N TYR A 407 6.05 -33.84 5.84
CA TYR A 407 7.44 -34.15 6.12
C TYR A 407 7.56 -35.04 7.36
N SER A 408 8.16 -36.23 7.21
CA SER A 408 8.30 -37.20 8.31
C SER A 408 9.29 -36.75 9.38
N ASP A 409 10.16 -35.78 9.07
CA ASP A 409 11.15 -35.17 9.95
C ASP A 409 10.68 -33.85 10.60
N ASP A 410 9.43 -33.45 10.38
CA ASP A 410 8.85 -32.24 10.98
C ASP A 410 8.41 -32.49 12.44
N GLU A 411 9.26 -32.04 13.38
CA GLU A 411 9.05 -32.20 14.82
C GLU A 411 7.81 -31.47 15.35
N ASP A 412 7.25 -30.49 14.63
CA ASP A 412 6.15 -29.67 15.14
C ASP A 412 4.85 -30.48 15.26
N TRP A 413 4.65 -31.48 14.39
CA TRP A 413 3.52 -32.41 14.50
C TRP A 413 3.56 -33.25 15.79
N ILE A 414 4.77 -33.59 16.26
CA ILE A 414 4.98 -34.31 17.53
C ILE A 414 4.77 -33.35 18.71
N LYS A 415 5.30 -32.12 18.63
CA LYS A 415 5.13 -31.09 19.69
C LYS A 415 3.67 -30.73 19.93
N MET A 416 2.85 -30.72 18.88
CA MET A 416 1.41 -30.47 18.97
C MET A 416 0.60 -31.68 19.46
N GLY A 417 1.25 -32.83 19.68
CA GLY A 417 0.61 -34.06 20.16
C GLY A 417 -0.29 -34.73 19.12
N ILE A 418 -0.11 -34.42 17.83
CA ILE A 418 -0.85 -35.04 16.72
C ILE A 418 -0.34 -36.46 16.47
N TYR A 419 0.98 -36.65 16.51
CA TYR A 419 1.65 -37.96 16.45
C TYR A 419 2.55 -38.18 17.66
N LYS A 420 2.84 -39.44 17.98
CA LYS A 420 3.52 -39.84 19.23
C LYS A 420 5.03 -39.71 19.16
N ASP A 421 5.64 -40.11 18.05
CA ASP A 421 7.10 -40.09 17.85
C ASP A 421 7.50 -40.13 16.37
N VAL A 422 8.81 -39.97 16.12
CA VAL A 422 9.42 -39.95 14.79
C VAL A 422 9.28 -41.30 14.05
N ALA A 423 9.25 -42.43 14.77
CA ALA A 423 9.12 -43.74 14.14
C ALA A 423 7.70 -43.94 13.58
N GLU A 424 6.67 -43.44 14.27
CA GLU A 424 5.30 -43.38 13.76
C GLU A 424 5.21 -42.47 12.51
N MET A 425 5.83 -41.29 12.54
CA MET A 425 5.88 -40.38 11.39
C MET A 425 6.58 -41.02 10.18
N GLU A 426 7.73 -41.66 10.37
CA GLU A 426 8.46 -42.33 9.29
C GLU A 426 7.69 -43.54 8.73
N ALA A 427 6.96 -44.28 9.58
CA ALA A 427 6.09 -45.35 9.11
C ALA A 427 4.94 -44.82 8.25
N LEU A 428 4.34 -43.67 8.61
CA LEU A 428 3.18 -43.09 7.94
C LEU A 428 3.52 -42.25 6.70
N TYR A 429 4.65 -41.56 6.72
CA TYR A 429 5.05 -40.57 5.71
C TYR A 429 6.46 -40.77 5.14
N GLY A 430 7.27 -41.67 5.70
CA GLY A 430 8.62 -41.93 5.20
C GLY A 430 8.63 -42.30 3.71
N LEU A 431 9.59 -41.71 2.98
CA LEU A 431 9.81 -41.97 1.57
C LEU A 431 10.81 -43.11 1.36
N PRO A 432 10.82 -43.77 0.19
CA PRO A 432 11.88 -44.71 -0.16
C PRO A 432 13.27 -44.07 -0.07
N GLU A 433 14.28 -44.87 0.28
CA GLU A 433 15.67 -44.40 0.40
C GLU A 433 16.16 -43.71 -0.89
N GLY A 434 16.67 -42.49 -0.76
CA GLY A 434 17.18 -41.70 -1.89
C GLY A 434 16.13 -41.02 -2.77
N ALA A 435 14.84 -41.20 -2.48
CA ALA A 435 13.77 -40.48 -3.15
C ALA A 435 13.61 -39.07 -2.57
N VAL A 436 13.18 -38.14 -3.42
CA VAL A 436 12.73 -36.80 -2.99
C VAL A 436 11.27 -36.58 -3.39
N ILE A 437 10.53 -35.76 -2.63
CA ILE A 437 9.07 -35.56 -2.79
C ILE A 437 8.63 -35.18 -4.22
N SER A 438 9.51 -34.57 -5.01
CA SER A 438 9.23 -34.11 -6.37
C SER A 438 9.73 -35.06 -7.47
N ASP A 439 10.26 -36.23 -7.10
CA ASP A 439 10.55 -37.29 -8.06
C ASP A 439 9.24 -37.73 -8.74
N GLY A 440 9.28 -37.96 -10.06
CA GLY A 440 8.07 -38.29 -10.84
C GLY A 440 7.08 -37.14 -11.03
N CYS A 441 7.47 -35.90 -10.71
CA CYS A 441 6.63 -34.71 -10.89
C CYS A 441 7.22 -33.72 -11.89
N MET A 442 6.33 -32.98 -12.57
CA MET A 442 6.65 -31.80 -13.35
C MET A 442 6.14 -30.55 -12.64
N PHE A 443 6.99 -29.56 -12.42
CA PHE A 443 6.53 -28.26 -11.92
C PHE A 443 5.66 -27.56 -12.97
N LEU A 444 4.43 -27.18 -12.60
CA LEU A 444 3.49 -26.48 -13.47
C LEU A 444 3.65 -24.96 -13.33
N ALA A 445 3.41 -24.44 -12.13
CA ALA A 445 3.44 -23.01 -11.82
C ALA A 445 3.44 -22.80 -10.30
N SER A 446 3.52 -21.55 -9.88
CA SER A 446 3.20 -21.16 -8.50
C SER A 446 1.75 -20.73 -8.40
N SER A 447 1.10 -21.09 -7.30
CA SER A 447 -0.23 -20.60 -6.96
C SER A 447 -0.24 -19.10 -6.65
N ARG A 448 -1.42 -18.52 -6.45
CA ARG A 448 -1.57 -17.14 -5.96
C ARG A 448 -0.82 -16.92 -4.63
N ASP A 449 -0.84 -17.90 -3.74
CA ASP A 449 -0.16 -17.88 -2.45
C ASP A 449 1.30 -18.32 -2.54
N GLN A 450 1.82 -18.43 -3.77
CA GLN A 450 3.18 -18.78 -4.15
C GLN A 450 3.57 -20.25 -3.90
N ASP A 451 2.61 -21.10 -3.49
CA ASP A 451 2.81 -22.54 -3.34
C ASP A 451 3.19 -23.20 -4.67
N GLY A 452 4.06 -24.20 -4.63
CA GLY A 452 4.47 -24.89 -5.85
C GLY A 452 3.38 -25.86 -6.32
N LEU A 453 2.93 -25.76 -7.57
CA LEU A 453 2.00 -26.69 -8.19
C LEU A 453 2.74 -27.67 -9.10
N TYR A 454 2.46 -28.95 -8.95
CA TYR A 454 3.16 -30.05 -9.60
C TYR A 454 2.17 -31.01 -10.27
N LEU A 455 2.42 -31.35 -11.53
CA LEU A 455 1.75 -32.46 -12.20
C LEU A 455 2.46 -33.77 -11.87
N VAL A 456 1.74 -34.76 -11.36
CA VAL A 456 2.28 -36.11 -11.18
C VAL A 456 2.36 -36.79 -12.54
N MET A 457 3.58 -37.17 -12.96
CA MET A 457 3.87 -37.63 -14.32
C MET A 457 3.75 -39.14 -14.50
N ASN A 458 3.76 -39.91 -13.40
CA ASN A 458 3.70 -41.36 -13.44
C ASN A 458 3.16 -41.96 -12.13
N GLY A 459 2.86 -43.25 -12.15
CA GLY A 459 2.39 -44.00 -10.98
C GLY A 459 0.87 -43.91 -10.77
N VAL A 460 0.42 -44.23 -9.56
CA VAL A 460 -1.01 -44.39 -9.24
C VAL A 460 -1.79 -43.07 -9.23
N PHE A 461 -1.09 -41.94 -9.15
CA PHE A 461 -1.68 -40.59 -9.16
C PHE A 461 -1.36 -39.82 -10.46
N GLU A 462 -0.93 -40.53 -11.51
CA GLU A 462 -0.60 -39.92 -12.81
C GLU A 462 -1.74 -39.01 -13.33
N GLY A 463 -1.36 -37.78 -13.67
CA GLY A 463 -2.25 -36.75 -14.20
C GLY A 463 -2.89 -35.85 -13.16
N GLU A 464 -2.81 -36.18 -11.86
CA GLU A 464 -3.28 -35.29 -10.78
C GLU A 464 -2.34 -34.09 -10.59
N VAL A 465 -2.91 -32.95 -10.20
CA VAL A 465 -2.15 -31.77 -9.78
C VAL A 465 -2.04 -31.70 -8.27
N TRP A 466 -0.82 -31.57 -7.78
CA TRP A 466 -0.47 -31.54 -6.36
C TRP A 466 0.16 -30.19 -5.99
N VAL A 467 -0.03 -29.78 -4.75
CA VAL A 467 0.49 -28.54 -4.17
C VAL A 467 1.56 -28.86 -3.14
N ASN A 468 2.66 -28.10 -3.18
CA ASN A 468 3.66 -28.00 -2.13
C ASN A 468 3.50 -26.65 -1.43
N THR A 469 2.96 -26.64 -0.23
CA THR A 469 2.70 -25.40 0.51
C THR A 469 4.00 -24.78 1.00
N LEU A 470 4.17 -23.46 0.86
CA LEU A 470 5.39 -22.74 1.23
C LEU A 470 5.67 -22.72 2.74
N GLN A 471 4.63 -22.77 3.56
CA GLN A 471 4.77 -22.75 5.01
C GLN A 471 4.85 -24.18 5.54
N TYR A 472 5.93 -24.50 6.27
CA TYR A 472 6.16 -25.79 6.91
C TYR A 472 5.63 -25.79 8.35
N GLY A 473 5.45 -26.97 8.94
CA GLY A 473 4.94 -27.11 10.30
C GLY A 473 3.44 -27.36 10.39
N ALA A 474 3.05 -28.05 11.45
CA ALA A 474 1.66 -28.38 11.76
C ALA A 474 0.77 -27.14 11.97
N ASP A 475 1.33 -26.06 12.54
CA ASP A 475 0.64 -24.78 12.75
C ASP A 475 0.26 -24.07 11.44
N ALA A 476 1.03 -24.30 10.37
CA ALA A 476 0.81 -23.73 9.05
C ALA A 476 0.17 -24.72 8.06
N ALA A 477 -0.15 -25.94 8.52
CA ALA A 477 -0.63 -27.04 7.69
C ALA A 477 0.28 -27.37 6.50
N GLY A 478 1.60 -27.31 6.69
CA GLY A 478 2.58 -27.59 5.66
C GLY A 478 2.46 -29.01 5.09
N CYS A 479 2.18 -29.15 3.80
CA CYS A 479 1.90 -30.44 3.18
C CYS A 479 2.29 -30.50 1.69
N PHE A 480 2.41 -31.74 1.21
CA PHE A 480 2.46 -32.09 -0.21
C PHE A 480 1.27 -33.00 -0.52
N GLY A 481 0.31 -32.50 -1.29
CA GLY A 481 -0.97 -33.21 -1.48
C GLY A 481 -1.71 -32.77 -2.73
N ALA A 482 -2.88 -33.36 -2.99
CA ALA A 482 -3.71 -32.93 -4.11
C ALA A 482 -4.06 -31.44 -3.99
N ALA A 483 -3.88 -30.68 -5.07
CA ALA A 483 -4.13 -29.24 -5.10
C ALA A 483 -5.62 -28.86 -5.06
N SER A 484 -6.53 -29.83 -4.98
CA SER A 484 -7.97 -29.62 -4.88
C SER A 484 -8.63 -30.77 -4.13
N ALA A 485 -9.76 -30.48 -3.47
CA ALA A 485 -10.53 -31.49 -2.73
C ALA A 485 -11.01 -32.65 -3.62
N GLN A 486 -11.32 -32.36 -4.88
CA GLN A 486 -11.77 -33.34 -5.86
C GLN A 486 -10.62 -34.09 -6.56
N ARG A 487 -9.36 -33.79 -6.20
CA ARG A 487 -8.15 -34.40 -6.81
C ARG A 487 -8.17 -34.29 -8.33
N LEU A 488 -8.38 -33.07 -8.82
CA LEU A 488 -8.53 -32.80 -10.24
C LEU A 488 -7.29 -33.19 -11.03
N LYS A 489 -7.52 -33.74 -12.23
CA LYS A 489 -6.50 -33.93 -13.25
C LYS A 489 -6.21 -32.63 -14.00
N LEU A 490 -5.08 -32.59 -14.70
CA LEU A 490 -4.51 -31.40 -15.33
C LEU A 490 -5.54 -30.52 -16.06
N LEU A 491 -6.33 -31.06 -17.00
CA LEU A 491 -7.22 -30.21 -17.81
C LEU A 491 -8.32 -29.57 -16.98
N GLN A 492 -8.97 -30.36 -16.11
CA GLN A 492 -10.01 -29.83 -15.23
C GLN A 492 -9.41 -28.83 -14.24
N PHE A 493 -8.23 -29.11 -13.69
CA PHE A 493 -7.53 -28.21 -12.78
C PHE A 493 -7.19 -26.86 -13.45
N ILE A 494 -6.77 -26.87 -14.73
CA ILE A 494 -6.52 -25.63 -15.49
C ILE A 494 -7.82 -24.88 -15.74
N ALA A 495 -8.91 -25.57 -16.09
CA ALA A 495 -10.22 -24.94 -16.29
C ALA A 495 -10.69 -24.23 -15.01
N GLU A 496 -10.62 -24.91 -13.86
CA GLU A 496 -10.96 -24.31 -12.55
C GLU A 496 -10.00 -23.17 -12.19
N SER A 497 -8.70 -23.28 -12.48
CA SER A 497 -7.74 -22.21 -12.20
C SER A 497 -8.05 -20.93 -13.00
N LEU A 498 -8.44 -21.07 -14.27
CA LEU A 498 -8.85 -19.94 -15.11
C LEU A 498 -10.16 -19.33 -14.64
N LEU A 499 -11.09 -20.16 -14.18
CA LEU A 499 -12.36 -19.71 -13.61
C LEU A 499 -12.15 -18.97 -12.28
N ALA A 500 -11.28 -19.48 -11.41
CA ALA A 500 -10.91 -18.85 -10.15
C ALA A 500 -10.34 -17.44 -10.35
N ARG A 501 -9.60 -17.21 -11.45
CA ARG A 501 -9.07 -15.89 -11.82
C ARG A 501 -10.15 -14.86 -12.18
N GLN A 502 -11.33 -15.28 -12.65
CA GLN A 502 -12.37 -14.37 -13.15
C GLN A 502 -13.16 -13.64 -12.03
N GLY A 503 -12.95 -14.00 -10.75
CA GLY A 503 -13.60 -13.37 -9.60
C GLY A 503 -14.97 -13.96 -9.26
N ASN A 504 -15.34 -13.94 -7.97
CA ASN A 504 -16.52 -14.61 -7.37
C ASN A 504 -16.52 -16.15 -7.33
N TYR A 505 -15.44 -16.80 -7.76
CA TYR A 505 -15.30 -18.23 -7.56
C TYR A 505 -15.00 -18.52 -6.08
N ASN A 506 -15.70 -19.50 -5.50
CA ASN A 506 -15.42 -19.96 -4.15
C ASN A 506 -14.07 -20.70 -4.19
N SER A 507 -12.98 -19.95 -4.02
CA SER A 507 -11.59 -20.44 -4.08
C SER A 507 -11.29 -21.52 -3.06
N ASP A 508 -12.19 -21.71 -2.11
CA ASP A 508 -12.05 -22.54 -0.92
C ASP A 508 -12.14 -24.05 -1.22
N GLN A 509 -11.78 -24.52 -2.42
CA GLN A 509 -11.80 -25.94 -2.78
C GLN A 509 -10.52 -26.39 -3.50
N GLY A 510 -9.55 -25.49 -3.67
CA GLY A 510 -8.26 -25.83 -4.26
C GLY A 510 -7.27 -24.67 -4.27
N THR A 511 -6.01 -25.01 -4.50
CA THR A 511 -4.90 -24.09 -4.70
C THR A 511 -4.69 -23.91 -6.20
N TRP A 512 -5.04 -22.74 -6.73
CA TRP A 512 -5.12 -22.47 -8.18
C TRP A 512 -3.89 -21.72 -8.72
N MET A 513 -3.62 -21.86 -10.02
CA MET A 513 -2.48 -21.23 -10.75
C MET A 513 -2.50 -19.70 -10.86
#